data_AF-A0A0P4UVY3-F1
#
_entry.id   AF-A0A0P4UVY3-F1
#
_cell.length_a   1.000
_cell.length_b   1.000
_cell.length_c   1.000
_cell.angle_alpha   90.00
_cell.angle_beta   90.00
_cell.angle_gamma   90.00
#
_symmetry.space_group_name_H-M   'P 1'
#
loop_
_entity.id
_entity.type
_entity.pdbx_description
1 polymer ?
#
loop_
_entity_poly.entity_id
_entity_poly.type
_entity_poly.pdbx_seq_one_letter_code
_entity_poly.pdbx_strand_id
1 'polypeptide(L)'
;MTDFSSVLEFIRSFEQLHPDASAYEITNRLRGYTKPSYTTKAWTIVTGFEQPFVEAKLDQNIVFAGELTDFGHFVAALSDQINQPGLQWSDFARWTGDHTSWAGDIGSAIELYRATPGHLKSLAEALDRFAPDSDHSANIAAWTVGEMINQTQQIRLSEAIQQYHAKPYSDHVKTFIQQRFNGIFENQTLTNPAKIEAEIRNATFAYLELSQNAGRLKQIMKSFTQKLRSTPERDLLSADLLQGSLHFMSHLIRKGNLAPLKFKPYQQPQAPWLGTVNYEVSV
;
A
#
# COMPACT_ATOMS: atom_id res chain seq x y z
N MET A 1 -15.48 15.05 12.43
CA MET A 1 -14.68 14.68 11.25
C MET A 1 -14.27 15.95 10.57
N THR A 2 -12.99 16.09 10.25
CA THR A 2 -12.49 17.25 9.51
C THR A 2 -12.90 17.11 8.05
N ASP A 3 -13.34 18.21 7.46
CA ASP A 3 -13.76 18.26 6.07
C ASP A 3 -12.55 18.15 5.13
N PHE A 4 -12.71 17.40 4.03
CA PHE A 4 -11.73 17.30 2.96
C PHE A 4 -11.28 18.69 2.46
N SER A 5 -12.22 19.64 2.40
CA SER A 5 -11.95 21.03 2.00
C SER A 5 -10.86 21.68 2.85
N SER A 6 -10.91 21.50 4.17
CA SER A 6 -9.95 22.11 5.10
C SER A 6 -8.55 21.53 4.95
N VAL A 7 -8.46 20.22 4.74
CA VAL A 7 -7.20 19.52 4.47
C VAL A 7 -6.60 20.00 3.14
N LEU A 8 -7.43 20.09 2.10
CA LEU A 8 -6.99 20.52 0.79
C LEU A 8 -6.55 21.99 0.77
N GLU A 9 -7.25 22.86 1.50
CA GLU A 9 -6.85 24.25 1.68
C GLU A 9 -5.50 24.37 2.37
N PHE A 10 -5.26 23.59 3.42
CA PHE A 10 -3.95 23.54 4.06
C PHE A 10 -2.84 23.13 3.09
N ILE A 11 -3.05 22.09 2.27
CA ILE A 11 -2.07 21.67 1.26
C ILE A 11 -1.84 22.78 0.22
N ARG A 12 -2.89 23.45 -0.26
CA ARG A 12 -2.77 24.57 -1.21
C ARG A 12 -1.96 25.73 -0.62
N SER A 13 -2.22 26.11 0.63
CA SER A 13 -1.44 27.13 1.32
C SER A 13 0.01 26.69 1.51
N PHE A 14 0.24 25.40 1.79
CA PHE A 14 1.59 24.86 1.92
C PHE A 14 2.37 24.93 0.60
N GLU A 15 1.75 24.58 -0.52
CA GLU A 15 2.31 24.72 -1.87
C GLU A 15 2.62 26.18 -2.22
N GLN A 16 1.74 27.12 -1.86
CA GLN A 16 1.96 28.55 -2.11
C GLN A 16 3.17 29.11 -1.37
N LEU A 17 3.49 28.58 -0.19
CA LEU A 17 4.67 28.95 0.59
C LEU A 17 5.97 28.33 0.03
N HIS A 18 5.86 27.37 -0.89
CA HIS A 18 6.99 26.65 -1.49
C HIS A 18 6.82 26.56 -3.02
N PRO A 19 6.78 27.70 -3.74
CA PRO A 19 6.41 27.74 -5.16
C PRO A 19 7.38 26.97 -6.07
N ASP A 20 8.64 26.82 -5.65
CA ASP A 20 9.69 26.14 -6.42
C ASP A 20 9.83 24.65 -6.06
N ALA A 21 9.07 24.17 -5.07
CA ALA A 21 9.15 22.78 -4.64
C ALA A 21 8.32 21.85 -5.54
N SER A 22 8.91 20.72 -5.92
CA SER A 22 8.22 19.65 -6.63
C SER A 22 7.14 18.99 -5.78
N ALA A 23 6.19 18.30 -6.42
CA ALA A 23 5.17 17.51 -5.70
C ALA A 23 5.78 16.46 -4.76
N TYR A 24 6.92 15.87 -5.15
CA TYR A 24 7.72 14.99 -4.30
C TYR A 24 8.18 15.71 -3.02
N GLU A 25 8.81 16.89 -3.13
CA GLU A 25 9.29 17.65 -1.98
C GLU A 25 8.15 18.13 -1.09
N ILE A 26 7.05 18.62 -1.69
CA ILE A 26 5.85 19.02 -0.96
C ILE A 26 5.31 17.85 -0.14
N THR A 27 5.13 16.68 -0.75
CA THR A 27 4.57 15.50 -0.06
C THR A 27 5.47 15.04 1.08
N ASN A 28 6.80 15.00 0.85
CA ASN A 28 7.76 14.63 1.88
C ASN A 28 7.74 15.62 3.06
N ARG A 29 7.66 16.94 2.81
CA ARG A 29 7.52 17.95 3.86
C ARG A 29 6.20 17.81 4.63
N LEU A 30 5.11 17.50 3.92
CA LEU A 30 3.78 17.28 4.52
C LEU A 30 3.74 16.06 5.44
N ARG A 31 4.64 15.09 5.28
CA ARG A 31 4.79 13.95 6.20
C ARG A 31 5.07 14.43 7.64
N GLY A 32 5.79 15.55 7.81
CA GLY A 32 6.00 16.20 9.10
C GLY A 32 4.72 16.64 9.81
N TYR A 33 3.61 16.77 9.08
CA TYR A 33 2.30 17.17 9.61
C TYR A 33 1.37 15.97 9.93
N THR A 34 1.89 14.74 9.88
CA THR A 34 1.13 13.50 10.08
C THR A 34 1.34 12.93 11.50
N LYS A 35 1.99 11.77 11.65
CA LYS A 35 2.29 11.10 12.92
C LYS A 35 3.81 11.05 13.15
N PRO A 36 4.29 11.11 14.41
CA PRO A 36 5.71 10.93 14.72
C PRO A 36 6.31 9.59 14.22
N SER A 37 5.50 8.54 14.12
CA SER A 37 5.92 7.24 13.57
C SER A 37 6.25 7.28 12.08
N TYR A 38 5.74 8.27 11.34
CA TYR A 38 6.00 8.47 9.92
C TYR A 38 7.19 9.40 9.64
N THR A 39 7.86 9.92 10.67
CA THR A 39 8.96 10.90 10.54
C THR A 39 10.29 10.38 11.09
N THR A 40 10.42 9.06 11.27
CA THR A 40 11.64 8.43 11.79
C THR A 40 12.80 8.49 10.79
N LYS A 41 14.04 8.30 11.28
CA LYS A 41 15.24 8.25 10.42
C LYS A 41 15.17 7.17 9.34
N ALA A 42 14.42 6.09 9.57
CA ALA A 42 14.21 5.06 8.55
C ALA A 42 13.53 5.66 7.32
N TRP A 43 12.54 6.54 7.52
CA TRP A 43 11.83 7.21 6.43
C TRP A 43 12.69 8.21 5.68
N THR A 44 13.62 8.89 6.36
CA THR A 44 14.63 9.72 5.69
C THR A 44 15.53 8.91 4.77
N ILE A 45 15.88 7.68 5.15
CA ILE A 45 16.69 6.80 4.29
C ILE A 45 15.86 6.30 3.09
N VAL A 46 14.61 5.89 3.32
CA VAL A 46 13.74 5.35 2.27
C VAL A 46 13.41 6.41 1.23
N THR A 47 13.07 7.61 1.69
CA THR A 47 12.67 8.69 0.79
C THR A 47 13.85 9.48 0.26
N GLY A 48 14.97 9.56 0.99
CA GLY A 48 16.06 10.48 0.70
C GLY A 48 15.80 11.92 1.18
N PHE A 49 14.77 12.14 2.00
CA PHE A 49 14.34 13.46 2.45
C PHE A 49 14.25 13.54 3.99
N GLU A 50 14.79 14.60 4.60
CA GLU A 50 14.66 14.80 6.05
C GLU A 50 13.27 15.36 6.39
N GLN A 51 12.55 14.67 7.26
CA GLN A 51 11.12 14.91 7.50
C GLN A 51 10.87 15.04 9.01
N PRO A 52 11.30 16.12 9.68
CA PRO A 52 11.04 16.28 11.10
C PRO A 52 9.53 16.36 11.37
N PHE A 53 9.09 15.79 12.49
CA PHE A 53 7.72 16.00 12.96
C PHE A 53 7.52 17.47 13.34
N VAL A 54 6.40 18.05 12.91
CA VAL A 54 6.00 19.43 13.17
C VAL A 54 4.78 19.46 14.07
N GLU A 55 3.66 18.90 13.59
CA GLU A 55 2.39 18.81 14.33
C GLU A 55 1.49 17.73 13.72
N ALA A 56 0.42 17.32 14.40
CA ALA A 56 -0.47 16.24 13.94
C ALA A 56 -1.66 16.76 13.11
N LYS A 57 -1.45 17.78 12.26
CA LYS A 57 -2.55 18.48 11.57
C LYS A 57 -3.24 17.66 10.48
N LEU A 58 -2.51 16.73 9.87
CA LEU A 58 -2.99 15.79 8.85
C LEU A 58 -3.28 14.39 9.42
N ASP A 59 -3.02 14.16 10.70
CA ASP A 59 -3.32 12.90 11.40
C ASP A 59 -4.80 12.79 11.75
N GLN A 60 -5.60 12.41 10.77
CA GLN A 60 -7.04 12.27 10.93
C GLN A 60 -7.66 11.41 9.84
N ASN A 61 -8.80 10.81 10.17
CA ASN A 61 -9.67 10.19 9.18
C ASN A 61 -10.55 11.24 8.50
N ILE A 62 -10.65 11.15 7.17
CA ILE A 62 -11.54 11.98 6.35
C ILE A 62 -12.37 11.11 5.41
N VAL A 63 -13.45 11.69 4.86
CA VAL A 63 -14.15 11.08 3.72
C VAL A 63 -13.48 11.54 2.43
N PHE A 64 -12.74 10.65 1.77
CA PHE A 64 -11.97 10.92 0.55
C PHE A 64 -12.52 10.06 -0.59
N ALA A 65 -13.00 10.70 -1.67
CA ALA A 65 -13.69 10.00 -2.78
C ALA A 65 -14.92 9.18 -2.34
N GLY A 66 -15.54 9.54 -1.21
CA GLY A 66 -16.69 8.84 -0.63
C GLY A 66 -16.34 7.70 0.34
N GLU A 67 -15.05 7.44 0.61
CA GLU A 67 -14.60 6.39 1.53
C GLU A 67 -13.88 6.98 2.76
N LEU A 68 -13.98 6.30 3.90
CA LEU A 68 -13.24 6.69 5.10
C LEU A 68 -11.76 6.34 4.92
N THR A 69 -10.88 7.33 5.03
CA THR A 69 -9.44 7.19 4.75
C THR A 69 -8.61 7.81 5.87
N ASP A 70 -7.60 7.10 6.36
CA ASP A 70 -6.56 7.69 7.24
C ASP A 70 -5.69 8.61 6.39
N PHE A 71 -5.89 9.92 6.54
CA PHE A 71 -5.23 10.89 5.71
C PHE A 71 -3.73 11.04 6.05
N GLY A 72 -3.37 10.79 7.31
CA GLY A 72 -1.97 10.79 7.74
C GLY A 72 -1.22 9.63 7.09
N HIS A 73 -1.85 8.44 7.09
CA HIS A 73 -1.37 7.27 6.37
C HIS A 73 -1.25 7.55 4.87
N PHE A 74 -2.27 8.17 4.26
CA PHE A 74 -2.27 8.51 2.83
C PHE A 74 -1.06 9.38 2.45
N VAL A 75 -0.78 10.44 3.20
CA VAL A 75 0.38 11.32 2.93
C VAL A 75 1.70 10.58 3.09
N ALA A 76 1.82 9.75 4.12
CA ALA A 76 3.01 8.94 4.36
C ALA A 76 3.25 7.90 3.25
N ALA A 77 2.21 7.18 2.83
CA ALA A 77 2.30 6.24 1.72
C ALA A 77 2.57 6.95 0.40
N LEU A 78 1.94 8.11 0.15
CA LEU A 78 2.11 8.87 -1.10
C LEU A 78 3.55 9.38 -1.27
N SER A 79 4.23 9.78 -0.19
CA SER A 79 5.63 10.24 -0.29
C SER A 79 6.56 9.16 -0.85
N ASP A 80 6.18 7.90 -0.71
CA ASP A 80 6.96 6.74 -1.15
C ASP A 80 6.55 6.28 -2.55
N GLN A 81 5.43 6.79 -3.09
CA GLN A 81 4.91 6.49 -4.43
C GLN A 81 5.33 7.51 -5.50
N ILE A 82 5.67 8.75 -5.10
CA ILE A 82 6.08 9.80 -6.05
C ILE A 82 7.57 9.65 -6.38
N ASN A 83 7.90 9.62 -7.67
CA ASN A 83 9.27 9.57 -8.15
C ASN A 83 10.03 10.86 -7.81
N GLN A 84 11.26 10.71 -7.31
CA GLN A 84 12.15 11.85 -7.09
C GLN A 84 12.56 12.48 -8.44
N PRO A 85 12.47 13.82 -8.60
CA PRO A 85 12.95 14.49 -9.80
C PRO A 85 14.41 14.13 -10.13
N GLY A 86 14.68 13.72 -11.37
CA GLY A 86 16.02 13.34 -11.83
C GLY A 86 16.46 11.91 -11.49
N LEU A 87 15.69 11.16 -10.70
CA LEU A 87 15.94 9.76 -10.38
C LEU A 87 14.77 8.89 -10.86
N GLN A 88 14.93 8.28 -12.02
CA GLN A 88 13.96 7.35 -12.61
C GLN A 88 14.23 5.92 -12.10
N TRP A 89 14.02 5.66 -10.82
CA TRP A 89 14.14 4.31 -10.25
C TRP A 89 12.75 3.69 -10.08
N SER A 90 12.01 3.53 -11.19
CA SER A 90 10.63 3.02 -11.19
C SER A 90 10.48 1.70 -10.41
N ASP A 91 11.46 0.81 -10.50
CA ASP A 91 11.45 -0.47 -9.77
C ASP A 91 11.70 -0.31 -8.27
N PHE A 92 12.49 0.69 -7.85
CA PHE A 92 12.75 0.96 -6.44
C PHE A 92 11.60 1.70 -5.79
N ALA A 93 11.02 2.72 -6.45
CA ALA A 93 9.86 3.45 -5.96
C ALA A 93 8.63 2.54 -5.84
N ARG A 94 8.41 1.66 -6.83
CA ARG A 94 7.36 0.63 -6.75
C ARG A 94 7.59 -0.31 -5.57
N TRP A 95 8.83 -0.79 -5.41
CA TRP A 95 9.18 -1.70 -4.32
C TRP A 95 9.03 -1.02 -2.95
N THR A 96 9.62 0.15 -2.73
CA THR A 96 9.47 0.89 -1.47
C THR A 96 8.01 1.23 -1.20
N GLY A 97 7.30 1.73 -2.21
CA GLY A 97 5.92 2.18 -2.09
C GLY A 97 4.96 1.07 -1.66
N ASP A 98 5.10 -0.16 -2.16
CA ASP A 98 4.26 -1.28 -1.69
C ASP A 98 4.62 -1.72 -0.26
N HIS A 99 5.92 -1.75 0.07
CA HIS A 99 6.43 -2.19 1.37
C HIS A 99 6.11 -1.22 2.51
N THR A 100 5.83 0.03 2.16
CA THR A 100 5.52 1.11 3.11
C THR A 100 4.04 1.47 3.09
N SER A 101 3.24 0.71 2.32
CA SER A 101 1.79 0.78 2.23
C SER A 101 1.19 -0.60 2.56
N TRP A 102 0.25 -1.10 1.75
CA TRP A 102 -0.58 -2.26 2.01
C TRP A 102 0.22 -3.54 2.33
N ALA A 103 1.37 -3.78 1.71
CA ALA A 103 2.17 -4.97 2.00
C ALA A 103 2.85 -4.86 3.37
N GLY A 104 3.27 -3.64 3.75
CA GLY A 104 3.85 -3.33 5.05
C GLY A 104 2.84 -3.42 6.18
N ASP A 105 1.60 -2.97 5.97
CA ASP A 105 0.52 -3.04 6.96
C ASP A 105 0.15 -4.49 7.28
N ILE A 106 -0.09 -5.29 6.23
CA ILE A 106 -0.37 -6.72 6.36
C ILE A 106 0.83 -7.44 6.99
N GLY A 107 2.04 -7.16 6.50
CA GLY A 107 3.27 -7.74 7.02
C GLY A 107 3.46 -7.46 8.51
N SER A 108 3.35 -6.20 8.93
CA SER A 108 3.46 -5.77 10.32
C SER A 108 2.42 -6.44 11.22
N ALA A 109 1.17 -6.57 10.74
CA ALA A 109 0.12 -7.26 11.47
C ALA A 109 0.47 -8.75 11.71
N ILE A 110 1.00 -9.42 10.68
CA ILE A 110 1.46 -10.81 10.77
C ILE A 110 2.65 -10.94 11.73
N GLU A 111 3.64 -10.03 11.65
CA GLU A 111 4.80 -10.05 12.55
C GLU A 111 4.37 -9.90 14.01
N LEU A 112 3.49 -8.94 14.29
CA LEU A 112 3.04 -8.70 15.65
C LEU A 112 2.24 -9.87 16.20
N TYR A 113 1.33 -10.44 15.39
CA TYR A 113 0.58 -11.63 15.75
C TYR A 113 1.51 -12.80 16.12
N ARG A 114 2.57 -13.01 15.34
CA ARG A 114 3.57 -14.05 15.58
C ARG A 114 4.47 -13.77 16.78
N ALA A 115 4.87 -12.51 16.96
CA ALA A 115 5.78 -12.10 18.02
C ALA A 115 5.12 -12.06 19.40
N THR A 116 3.80 -11.93 19.46
CA THR A 116 3.05 -11.84 20.72
C THR A 116 1.95 -12.91 20.87
N PRO A 117 2.30 -14.22 20.88
CA PRO A 117 1.31 -15.28 21.03
C PRO A 117 0.47 -15.08 22.30
N GLY A 118 -0.86 -14.98 22.13
CA GLY A 118 -1.82 -14.81 23.22
C GLY A 118 -2.20 -13.37 23.57
N HIS A 119 -1.57 -12.34 22.99
CA HIS A 119 -2.03 -10.94 23.14
C HIS A 119 -3.14 -10.57 22.16
N LEU A 120 -3.11 -11.15 20.96
CA LEU A 120 -4.14 -11.02 19.93
C LEU A 120 -4.89 -12.37 19.85
N LYS A 121 -6.21 -12.34 19.78
CA LYS A 121 -7.05 -13.55 19.76
C LYS A 121 -6.95 -14.29 18.44
N SER A 122 -6.64 -13.58 17.36
CA SER A 122 -6.50 -14.15 16.01
C SER A 122 -5.70 -13.22 15.09
N LEU A 123 -5.22 -13.75 13.97
CA LEU A 123 -4.62 -12.92 12.92
C LEU A 123 -5.63 -11.94 12.29
N ALA A 124 -6.91 -12.31 12.21
CA ALA A 124 -7.96 -11.40 11.73
C ALA A 124 -8.05 -10.14 12.61
N GLU A 125 -8.01 -10.29 13.93
CA GLU A 125 -7.96 -9.16 14.87
C GLU A 125 -6.72 -8.29 14.66
N ALA A 126 -5.56 -8.91 14.38
CA ALA A 126 -4.35 -8.17 14.05
C ALA A 126 -4.52 -7.35 12.77
N LEU A 127 -5.04 -7.97 11.71
CA LEU A 127 -5.27 -7.31 10.41
C LEU A 127 -6.29 -6.18 10.52
N ASP A 128 -7.39 -6.39 11.23
CA ASP A 128 -8.41 -5.35 11.44
C ASP A 128 -7.88 -4.14 12.23
N ARG A 129 -6.87 -4.36 13.09
CA ARG A 129 -6.26 -3.30 13.90
C ARG A 129 -5.11 -2.58 13.21
N PHE A 130 -4.27 -3.31 12.47
CA PHE A 130 -3.01 -2.81 11.93
C PHE A 130 -3.00 -2.66 10.41
N ALA A 131 -4.02 -3.17 9.72
CA ALA A 131 -4.28 -2.96 8.30
C ALA A 131 -5.79 -2.67 8.07
N PRO A 132 -6.41 -1.71 8.80
CA PRO A 132 -7.84 -1.46 8.69
C PRO A 132 -8.26 -0.97 7.30
N ASP A 133 -9.57 -1.01 7.02
CA ASP A 133 -10.15 -0.48 5.78
C ASP A 133 -9.73 0.96 5.45
N SER A 134 -9.54 1.81 6.47
CA SER A 134 -9.09 3.20 6.28
C SER A 134 -7.68 3.31 5.74
N ASP A 135 -6.81 2.36 6.09
CA ASP A 135 -5.41 2.31 5.66
C ASP A 135 -5.33 1.70 4.26
N HIS A 136 -6.12 0.65 3.97
CA HIS A 136 -6.30 0.17 2.60
C HIS A 136 -6.80 1.27 1.66
N SER A 137 -7.75 2.09 2.14
CA SER A 137 -8.26 3.25 1.40
C SER A 137 -7.17 4.29 1.16
N ALA A 138 -6.36 4.57 2.18
CA ALA A 138 -5.20 5.45 2.09
C ALA A 138 -4.15 4.96 1.09
N ASN A 139 -3.86 3.66 1.11
CA ASN A 139 -2.87 3.02 0.24
C ASN A 139 -3.27 3.05 -1.24
N ILE A 140 -4.54 2.78 -1.53
CA ILE A 140 -5.08 2.88 -2.89
C ILE A 140 -5.09 4.34 -3.35
N ALA A 141 -5.50 5.26 -2.48
CA ALA A 141 -5.44 6.69 -2.79
C ALA A 141 -4.01 7.17 -3.06
N ALA A 142 -3.05 6.76 -2.25
CA ALA A 142 -1.63 7.11 -2.38
C ALA A 142 -1.07 6.60 -3.70
N TRP A 143 -1.36 5.35 -4.07
CA TRP A 143 -0.93 4.81 -5.35
C TRP A 143 -1.56 5.56 -6.53
N THR A 144 -2.88 5.80 -6.51
CA THR A 144 -3.57 6.45 -7.63
C THR A 144 -3.13 7.91 -7.79
N VAL A 145 -3.03 8.67 -6.69
CA VAL A 145 -2.54 10.06 -6.71
C VAL A 145 -1.06 10.10 -7.13
N GLY A 146 -0.25 9.16 -6.63
CA GLY A 146 1.15 9.01 -7.02
C GLY A 146 1.31 8.79 -8.53
N GLU A 147 0.52 7.89 -9.12
CA GLU A 147 0.51 7.67 -10.57
C GLU A 147 0.11 8.91 -11.36
N MET A 148 -0.91 9.66 -10.92
CA MET A 148 -1.31 10.92 -11.56
C MET A 148 -0.15 11.92 -11.60
N ILE A 149 0.57 12.06 -10.48
CA ILE A 149 1.73 12.95 -10.34
C ILE A 149 2.91 12.47 -11.21
N ASN A 150 3.21 11.17 -11.15
CA ASN A 150 4.32 10.58 -11.89
C ASN A 150 4.13 10.68 -13.42
N GLN A 151 2.89 10.51 -13.90
CA GLN A 151 2.55 10.63 -15.31
C GLN A 151 2.47 12.09 -15.76
N THR A 152 2.03 12.99 -14.88
CA THR A 152 1.86 14.42 -15.17
C THR A 152 2.85 15.24 -14.32
N GLN A 153 4.13 15.21 -14.69
CA GLN A 153 5.24 15.79 -13.90
C GLN A 153 5.10 17.27 -13.49
N GLN A 154 4.10 17.99 -14.02
CA GLN A 154 3.81 19.40 -13.74
C GLN A 154 2.52 19.62 -12.91
N ILE A 155 1.81 18.55 -12.53
CA ILE A 155 0.60 18.68 -11.71
C ILE A 155 0.99 19.00 -10.26
N ARG A 156 0.24 19.91 -9.64
CA ARG A 156 0.36 20.20 -8.20
C ARG A 156 -0.24 19.05 -7.38
N LEU A 157 0.29 18.82 -6.18
CA LEU A 157 -0.24 17.79 -5.28
C LEU A 157 -1.70 18.06 -4.95
N SER A 158 -2.06 19.30 -4.62
CA SER A 158 -3.45 19.66 -4.33
C SER A 158 -4.40 19.42 -5.51
N GLU A 159 -3.91 19.60 -6.74
CA GLU A 159 -4.70 19.35 -7.95
C GLU A 159 -4.90 17.85 -8.18
N ALA A 160 -3.87 17.03 -8.03
CA ALA A 160 -3.98 15.57 -8.11
C ALA A 160 -4.94 15.00 -7.05
N ILE A 161 -4.84 15.47 -5.80
CA ILE A 161 -5.75 15.11 -4.71
C ILE A 161 -7.20 15.51 -5.03
N GLN A 162 -7.41 16.70 -5.58
CA GLN A 162 -8.74 17.18 -5.98
C GLN A 162 -9.32 16.33 -7.12
N GLN A 163 -8.51 15.98 -8.12
CA GLN A 163 -8.92 15.12 -9.24
C GLN A 163 -9.26 13.70 -8.78
N TYR A 164 -8.50 13.17 -7.82
CA TYR A 164 -8.85 11.91 -7.15
C TYR A 164 -10.20 12.03 -6.44
N HIS A 165 -10.40 13.05 -5.59
CA HIS A 165 -11.65 13.22 -4.84
C HIS A 165 -12.89 13.36 -5.74
N ALA A 166 -12.73 13.91 -6.95
CA ALA A 166 -13.83 14.15 -7.88
C ALA A 166 -14.43 12.88 -8.49
N LYS A 167 -13.82 11.71 -8.32
CA LYS A 167 -14.32 10.41 -8.80
C LYS A 167 -14.72 9.50 -7.65
N PRO A 168 -15.69 8.59 -7.83
CA PRO A 168 -16.04 7.60 -6.83
C PRO A 168 -14.86 6.69 -6.47
N TYR A 169 -14.73 6.35 -5.19
CA TYR A 169 -13.68 5.45 -4.70
C TYR A 169 -13.61 4.11 -5.46
N SER A 170 -14.76 3.56 -5.88
CA SER A 170 -14.83 2.32 -6.65
C SER A 170 -14.09 2.37 -7.98
N ASP A 171 -14.04 3.54 -8.62
CA ASP A 171 -13.34 3.72 -9.88
C ASP A 171 -11.83 3.69 -9.67
N HIS A 172 -11.36 4.24 -8.54
CA HIS A 172 -9.95 4.17 -8.14
C HIS A 172 -9.53 2.76 -7.77
N VAL A 173 -10.38 2.01 -7.07
CA VAL A 173 -10.11 0.60 -6.75
C VAL A 173 -9.99 -0.23 -8.03
N LYS A 174 -10.90 -0.06 -9.01
CA LYS A 174 -10.79 -0.75 -10.31
C LYS A 174 -9.52 -0.37 -11.06
N THR A 175 -9.21 0.93 -11.09
CA THR A 175 -7.96 1.44 -11.70
C THR A 175 -6.74 0.82 -11.05
N PHE A 176 -6.68 0.80 -9.72
CA PHE A 176 -5.62 0.16 -8.94
C PHE A 176 -5.49 -1.32 -9.30
N ILE A 177 -6.58 -2.09 -9.28
CA ILE A 177 -6.57 -3.51 -9.64
C ILE A 177 -6.03 -3.74 -11.07
N GLN A 178 -6.49 -2.96 -12.05
CA GLN A 178 -6.09 -3.09 -13.45
C GLN A 178 -4.62 -2.73 -13.66
N GLN A 179 -4.18 -1.59 -13.13
CA GLN A 179 -2.86 -1.05 -13.45
C GLN A 179 -1.79 -1.62 -12.52
N ARG A 180 -2.07 -1.79 -11.22
CA ARG A 180 -1.11 -2.32 -10.26
C ARG A 180 -0.94 -3.83 -10.40
N PHE A 181 -2.02 -4.59 -10.60
CA PHE A 181 -1.98 -6.06 -10.61
C PHE A 181 -2.35 -6.72 -11.94
N ASN A 182 -2.52 -5.93 -13.01
CA ASN A 182 -2.99 -6.43 -14.30
C ASN A 182 -4.30 -7.22 -14.18
N GLY A 183 -5.22 -6.72 -13.35
CA GLY A 183 -6.53 -7.33 -13.17
C GLY A 183 -7.39 -7.22 -14.41
N ILE A 184 -8.12 -8.29 -14.71
CA ILE A 184 -8.96 -8.40 -15.90
C ILE A 184 -10.41 -8.46 -15.45
N PHE A 185 -11.23 -7.54 -15.95
CA PHE A 185 -12.65 -7.49 -15.66
C PHE A 185 -13.48 -7.99 -16.84
N GLU A 186 -14.45 -8.85 -16.53
CA GLU A 186 -15.58 -9.15 -17.41
C GLU A 186 -16.85 -8.71 -16.66
N ASN A 187 -17.45 -7.60 -17.11
CA ASN A 187 -18.50 -6.90 -16.37
C ASN A 187 -18.04 -6.49 -14.96
N GLN A 188 -18.68 -7.00 -13.91
CA GLN A 188 -18.34 -6.74 -12.51
C GLN A 188 -17.50 -7.86 -11.90
N THR A 189 -17.04 -8.83 -12.70
CA THR A 189 -16.30 -9.99 -12.22
C THR A 189 -14.82 -9.87 -12.57
N LEU A 190 -13.97 -10.12 -11.59
CA LEU A 190 -12.52 -10.25 -11.78
C LEU A 190 -12.20 -11.67 -12.26
N THR A 191 -11.57 -11.82 -13.42
CA THR A 191 -11.38 -13.13 -14.06
C THR A 191 -10.06 -13.81 -13.72
N ASN A 192 -9.10 -13.07 -13.16
CA ASN A 192 -7.79 -13.57 -12.76
C ASN A 192 -7.48 -13.40 -11.24
N PRO A 193 -8.41 -13.74 -10.32
CA PRO A 193 -8.26 -13.48 -8.90
C PRO A 193 -7.04 -14.15 -8.26
N ALA A 194 -6.73 -15.39 -8.65
CA ALA A 194 -5.56 -16.13 -8.14
C ALA A 194 -4.23 -15.43 -8.46
N LYS A 195 -4.14 -14.73 -9.59
CA LYS A 195 -2.95 -13.96 -9.97
C LYS A 195 -2.78 -12.75 -9.07
N ILE A 196 -3.84 -12.00 -8.85
CA ILE A 196 -3.81 -10.79 -8.03
C ILE A 196 -3.47 -11.14 -6.58
N GLU A 197 -4.15 -12.14 -6.04
CA GLU A 197 -3.89 -12.65 -4.71
C GLU A 197 -2.41 -13.06 -4.55
N ALA A 198 -1.86 -13.78 -5.53
CA ALA A 198 -0.45 -14.17 -5.51
C ALA A 198 0.52 -12.98 -5.56
N GLU A 199 0.20 -11.91 -6.31
CA GLU A 199 1.00 -10.68 -6.30
C GLU A 199 0.99 -9.99 -4.93
N ILE A 200 -0.17 -9.91 -4.29
CA ILE A 200 -0.32 -9.36 -2.93
C ILE A 200 0.48 -10.21 -1.93
N ARG A 201 0.33 -11.54 -2.02
CA ARG A 201 1.02 -12.47 -1.13
C ARG A 201 2.54 -12.41 -1.29
N ASN A 202 3.03 -12.31 -2.53
CA ASN A 202 4.46 -12.18 -2.82
C ASN A 202 5.05 -10.89 -2.26
N ALA A 203 4.35 -9.75 -2.41
CA ALA A 203 4.83 -8.48 -1.85
C ALA A 203 4.86 -8.50 -0.32
N THR A 204 3.82 -9.06 0.31
CA THR A 204 3.78 -9.23 1.78
C THR A 204 4.90 -10.14 2.26
N PHE A 205 5.16 -11.25 1.55
CA PHE A 205 6.28 -12.14 1.85
C PHE A 205 7.63 -11.42 1.74
N ALA A 206 7.83 -10.64 0.67
CA ALA A 206 9.06 -9.86 0.49
C ALA A 206 9.28 -8.88 1.64
N TYR A 207 8.23 -8.19 2.10
CA TYR A 207 8.28 -7.35 3.29
C TYR A 207 8.79 -8.12 4.52
N LEU A 208 8.16 -9.27 4.83
CA LEU A 208 8.52 -10.09 6.00
C LEU A 208 9.96 -10.62 5.94
N GLU A 209 10.46 -10.96 4.74
CA GLU A 209 11.85 -11.38 4.59
C GLU A 209 12.84 -10.24 4.88
N LEU A 210 12.47 -9.00 4.55
CA LEU A 210 13.31 -7.82 4.75
C LEU A 210 13.32 -7.36 6.19
N SER A 211 12.16 -7.26 6.83
CA SER A 211 12.02 -6.86 8.23
C SER A 211 12.85 -7.77 9.16
N GLN A 212 12.80 -9.08 8.92
CA GLN A 212 13.57 -10.08 9.67
C GLN A 212 15.08 -10.03 9.42
N ASN A 213 15.51 -9.50 8.27
CA ASN A 213 16.91 -9.47 7.84
C ASN A 213 17.47 -8.05 7.63
N ALA A 214 16.86 -7.03 8.22
CA ALA A 214 17.10 -5.60 7.95
C ALA A 214 18.58 -5.17 8.03
N GLY A 215 19.42 -5.87 8.80
CA GLY A 215 20.87 -5.66 8.85
C GLY A 215 21.66 -6.03 7.58
N ARG A 216 21.04 -6.66 6.57
CA ARG A 216 21.69 -7.18 5.34
C ARG A 216 20.95 -6.82 4.04
N LEU A 217 20.30 -5.66 4.00
CA LEU A 217 19.50 -5.16 2.86
C LEU A 217 20.16 -5.36 1.47
N LYS A 218 21.48 -5.13 1.37
CA LYS A 218 22.25 -5.25 0.12
C LYS A 218 22.48 -6.70 -0.35
N GLN A 219 22.53 -7.68 0.57
CA GLN A 219 22.62 -9.11 0.24
C GLN A 219 21.26 -9.72 -0.11
N ILE A 220 20.17 -9.16 0.44
CA ILE A 220 18.80 -9.63 0.20
C ILE A 220 18.36 -9.30 -1.22
N MET A 221 18.55 -8.07 -1.70
CA MET A 221 18.23 -7.71 -3.10
C MET A 221 18.94 -8.62 -4.12
N LYS A 222 20.15 -9.08 -3.81
CA LYS A 222 20.94 -9.97 -4.66
C LYS A 222 20.53 -11.45 -4.54
N SER A 223 19.95 -11.86 -3.42
CA SER A 223 19.49 -13.22 -3.17
C SER A 223 17.99 -13.44 -3.43
N PHE A 224 17.20 -12.37 -3.50
CA PHE A 224 15.76 -12.38 -3.79
C PHE A 224 15.47 -13.03 -5.16
N THR A 225 16.25 -12.68 -6.19
CA THR A 225 16.15 -13.29 -7.53
C THR A 225 16.59 -14.76 -7.56
N GLN A 226 17.40 -15.20 -6.59
CA GLN A 226 17.93 -16.57 -6.50
C GLN A 226 17.10 -17.49 -5.60
N LYS A 227 16.54 -16.99 -4.50
CA LYS A 227 15.80 -17.76 -3.47
C LYS A 227 14.34 -17.98 -3.79
N LEU A 228 13.75 -17.21 -4.72
CA LEU A 228 12.42 -17.50 -5.27
C LEU A 228 12.30 -18.92 -5.88
N ARG A 229 13.42 -19.65 -6.05
CA ARG A 229 13.48 -20.99 -6.63
C ARG A 229 13.62 -22.14 -5.62
N SER A 230 13.82 -21.91 -4.32
CA SER A 230 14.09 -23.04 -3.40
C SER A 230 13.85 -22.74 -1.92
N THR A 231 12.71 -23.17 -1.35
CA THR A 231 12.67 -23.73 0.03
C THR A 231 11.32 -24.40 0.37
N PRO A 232 11.30 -25.53 1.12
CA PRO A 232 10.09 -26.31 1.42
C PRO A 232 9.42 -26.01 2.79
N GLU A 233 10.01 -25.19 3.67
CA GLU A 233 9.49 -24.94 5.05
C GLU A 233 8.31 -23.94 5.13
N ARG A 234 7.48 -23.86 4.09
CA ARG A 234 6.52 -22.75 3.90
C ARG A 234 5.12 -22.94 4.50
N ASP A 235 4.82 -24.06 5.16
CA ASP A 235 3.43 -24.41 5.45
C ASP A 235 2.76 -23.45 6.46
N LEU A 236 3.47 -23.02 7.51
CA LEU A 236 2.98 -22.02 8.47
C LEU A 236 3.08 -20.57 7.97
N LEU A 237 4.04 -20.26 7.10
CA LEU A 237 4.15 -18.95 6.47
C LEU A 237 3.01 -18.71 5.48
N SER A 238 2.55 -19.77 4.80
CA SER A 238 1.57 -19.67 3.71
C SER A 238 0.16 -19.32 4.18
N ALA A 239 -0.27 -19.81 5.35
CA ALA A 239 -1.63 -19.61 5.85
C ALA A 239 -1.87 -18.18 6.31
N ASP A 240 -0.96 -17.60 7.11
CA ASP A 240 -1.07 -16.21 7.55
C ASP A 240 -0.96 -15.24 6.36
N LEU A 241 -0.05 -15.52 5.43
CA LEU A 241 0.10 -14.73 4.20
C LEU A 241 -1.13 -14.81 3.30
N LEU A 242 -1.75 -16.00 3.18
CA LEU A 242 -3.02 -16.15 2.49
C LEU A 242 -4.11 -15.35 3.21
N GLN A 243 -4.22 -15.43 4.53
CA GLN A 243 -5.22 -14.67 5.28
C GLN A 243 -5.03 -13.16 5.12
N GLY A 244 -3.79 -12.67 5.19
CA GLY A 244 -3.46 -11.26 4.97
C GLY A 244 -3.78 -10.78 3.55
N SER A 245 -3.40 -11.56 2.54
CA SER A 245 -3.72 -11.22 1.14
C SER A 245 -5.23 -11.25 0.86
N LEU A 246 -5.97 -12.21 1.43
CA LEU A 246 -7.43 -12.26 1.33
C LEU A 246 -8.11 -11.10 2.07
N HIS A 247 -7.53 -10.60 3.17
CA HIS A 247 -8.05 -9.43 3.89
C HIS A 247 -8.04 -8.19 2.99
N PHE A 248 -6.91 -7.89 2.36
CA PHE A 248 -6.83 -6.78 1.41
C PHE A 248 -7.66 -7.04 0.15
N MET A 249 -7.67 -8.28 -0.36
CA MET A 249 -8.49 -8.62 -1.52
C MET A 249 -10.00 -8.44 -1.24
N SER A 250 -10.47 -8.76 -0.03
CA SER A 250 -11.86 -8.54 0.38
C SER A 250 -12.21 -7.04 0.38
N HIS A 251 -11.27 -6.18 0.78
CA HIS A 251 -11.41 -4.74 0.64
C HIS A 251 -11.55 -4.33 -0.84
N LEU A 252 -10.65 -4.81 -1.71
CA LEU A 252 -10.66 -4.52 -3.15
C LEU A 252 -11.99 -4.95 -3.82
N ILE A 253 -12.52 -6.13 -3.51
CA ILE A 253 -13.77 -6.62 -4.11
C ILE A 253 -14.96 -5.80 -3.63
N ARG A 254 -15.11 -5.62 -2.32
CA ARG A 254 -16.23 -4.86 -1.73
C ARG A 254 -16.22 -3.40 -2.18
N LYS A 255 -15.07 -2.73 -2.11
CA LYS A 255 -14.97 -1.30 -2.42
C LYS A 255 -14.86 -0.99 -3.91
N GLY A 256 -14.42 -1.96 -4.71
CA GLY A 256 -14.48 -1.90 -6.17
C GLY A 256 -15.90 -2.09 -6.74
N ASN A 257 -16.90 -2.38 -5.91
CA ASN A 257 -18.25 -2.74 -6.33
C ASN A 257 -18.21 -3.90 -7.35
N LEU A 258 -17.44 -4.93 -7.01
CA LEU A 258 -17.24 -6.13 -7.80
C LEU A 258 -18.09 -7.27 -7.26
N ALA A 259 -18.44 -8.22 -8.13
CA ALA A 259 -19.14 -9.43 -7.72
C ALA A 259 -18.26 -10.25 -6.75
N PRO A 260 -18.85 -10.86 -5.70
CA PRO A 260 -18.13 -11.78 -4.83
C PRO A 260 -17.44 -12.88 -5.63
N LEU A 261 -16.25 -13.28 -5.20
CA LEU A 261 -15.40 -14.19 -5.94
C LEU A 261 -15.24 -15.51 -5.21
N LYS A 262 -15.18 -16.59 -5.98
CA LYS A 262 -14.69 -17.89 -5.53
C LYS A 262 -13.57 -18.34 -6.44
N PHE A 263 -12.43 -18.69 -5.88
CA PHE A 263 -11.28 -19.13 -6.66
C PHE A 263 -10.37 -20.04 -5.86
N LYS A 264 -9.46 -20.72 -6.57
CA LYS A 264 -8.40 -21.54 -5.97
C LYS A 264 -7.09 -20.75 -6.03
N PRO A 265 -6.50 -20.38 -4.89
CA PRO A 265 -5.19 -19.73 -4.86
C PRO A 265 -4.11 -20.62 -5.48
N TYR A 266 -3.04 -20.02 -5.99
CA TYR A 266 -1.86 -20.79 -6.39
C TYR A 266 -1.25 -21.51 -5.18
N GLN A 267 -0.77 -22.74 -5.39
CA GLN A 267 -0.03 -23.47 -4.35
C GLN A 267 1.23 -22.71 -3.96
N GLN A 268 1.94 -22.19 -4.97
CA GLN A 268 3.12 -21.37 -4.82
C GLN A 268 2.92 -20.07 -5.61
N PRO A 269 2.73 -18.92 -4.92
CA PRO A 269 2.53 -17.63 -5.58
C PRO A 269 3.61 -17.25 -6.60
N GLN A 270 4.85 -17.68 -6.39
CA GLN A 270 5.99 -17.44 -7.29
C GLN A 270 6.14 -18.47 -8.42
N ALA A 271 5.37 -19.56 -8.37
CA ALA A 271 5.41 -20.63 -9.36
C ALA A 271 3.99 -21.07 -9.77
N PRO A 272 3.21 -20.20 -10.46
CA PRO A 272 1.83 -20.52 -10.86
C PRO A 272 1.68 -21.79 -11.70
N TRP A 273 2.74 -22.20 -12.42
CA TRP A 273 2.77 -23.42 -13.22
C TRP A 273 2.70 -24.71 -12.39
N LEU A 274 2.89 -24.64 -11.07
CA LEU A 274 2.69 -25.77 -10.15
C LEU A 274 1.20 -25.98 -9.81
N GLY A 275 0.31 -25.13 -10.30
CA GLY A 275 -1.12 -25.24 -10.15
C GLY A 275 -1.68 -24.58 -8.89
N THR A 276 -2.95 -24.85 -8.62
CA THR A 276 -3.71 -24.27 -7.51
C THR A 276 -3.89 -25.27 -6.38
N VAL A 277 -4.22 -24.78 -5.20
CA VAL A 277 -4.60 -25.63 -4.06
C VAL A 277 -5.90 -26.39 -4.35
N ASN A 278 -6.17 -27.44 -3.58
CA ASN A 278 -7.35 -28.31 -3.74
C ASN A 278 -8.63 -27.78 -3.05
N TYR A 279 -8.57 -26.58 -2.47
CA TYR A 279 -9.70 -25.91 -1.82
C TYR A 279 -10.00 -24.56 -2.49
N GLU A 280 -11.21 -24.05 -2.27
CA GLU A 280 -11.61 -22.72 -2.74
C GLU A 280 -11.63 -21.73 -1.58
N VAL A 281 -11.34 -20.48 -1.90
CA VAL A 281 -11.51 -19.34 -1.00
C VAL A 281 -12.60 -18.44 -1.53
N SER A 282 -13.22 -17.65 -0.65
CA SER A 282 -14.26 -16.69 -1.01
C SER A 282 -13.90 -15.31 -0.46
N VAL A 283 -14.11 -14.28 -1.27
CA VAL A 283 -13.89 -12.85 -0.95
C VAL A 283 -14.98 -11.99 -1.55
#